data_AF-A0AAD8BXP1-F1
#
_entry.id   AF-A0AAD8BXP1-F1
#
_cell.length_a   1.000
_cell.length_b   1.000
_cell.length_c   1.000
_cell.angle_alpha   90.00
_cell.angle_beta   90.00
_cell.angle_gamma   90.00
#
_symmetry.space_group_name_H-M   'P 1'
#
loop_
_entity.id
_entity.type
_entity.pdbx_description
1 polymer ?
#
loop_
_entity_poly.entity_id
_entity_poly.type
_entity_poly.pdbx_seq_one_letter_code
_entity_poly.pdbx_strand_id
1 'polypeptide(L)'
;MRVRNLTCQDSKNTVIDQIYCKDKKPRNTKPCFRRACPTWHVGKWSQCSASCGAGEKTRRVHCMDKRKKFVDDKYCKYQPKPMLQTPCEQEDCNSYTWQVEPWSECSTTCGFGSKKRSLYCQDPKGTRVSTHLCDDDTKPKDKRRCSEFPCPYMWIDGPWSECSKTCGMGTQTRQVSCQAVTKEYWILPGEAHYKCRASEKPISHRYCSTGNCAADAHWEYGPWGECFAKCGKGIQTRPIYCVDMNGEKVNNSECISYFKPGTNRPCYGGHCYATSCKELKNMTTIRVDGDYHLKIYCHEMRKKHPKEYISLIQGAEENYAEMFEKKLKVPTVCPYDGNRPDEDCLECRKKTFEHAGNSSFFKIRINLETLTVITTDTTFGKTHFGNSVPYATGGDCYSSSNCPQGRFSINLVDTGFTVSTNTTWTLQGNRASQRIWRLRDGQIIRGVCGGYCGVCSPDPKNGLKLDLLR
;
A
#
# COMPACT_ATOMS: atom_id res chain seq x y z
N MET A 1 18.94 57.08 -47.59
CA MET A 1 18.80 58.07 -48.69
C MET A 1 18.90 57.32 -50.01
N ARG A 2 18.29 57.82 -51.09
CA ARG A 2 18.58 57.32 -52.44
C ARG A 2 19.46 58.36 -53.16
N VAL A 3 20.57 57.89 -53.75
CA VAL A 3 21.53 58.72 -54.48
C VAL A 3 21.46 58.34 -55.96
N ARG A 4 21.41 59.33 -56.86
CA ARG A 4 21.57 59.12 -58.30
C ARG A 4 22.93 59.63 -58.76
N ASN A 5 23.56 58.95 -59.71
CA ASN A 5 24.78 59.45 -60.33
C ASN A 5 24.45 60.58 -61.31
N LEU A 6 25.28 61.62 -61.31
CA LEU A 6 25.15 62.76 -62.21
C LEU A 6 26.35 62.79 -63.16
N THR A 7 26.07 62.82 -64.45
CA THR A 7 27.04 62.93 -65.53
C THR A 7 26.95 64.31 -66.18
N CYS A 8 28.09 64.93 -66.50
CA CYS A 8 28.16 66.19 -67.24
C CYS A 8 28.07 65.88 -68.74
N GLN A 9 27.23 66.60 -69.49
CA GLN A 9 27.02 66.37 -70.92
C GLN A 9 27.09 67.68 -71.71
N ASP A 10 27.63 67.63 -72.92
CA ASP A 10 27.66 68.78 -73.85
C ASP A 10 26.33 68.95 -74.62
N SER A 11 26.23 69.97 -75.48
CA SER A 11 25.03 70.25 -76.29
C SER A 11 24.69 69.15 -77.32
N LYS A 12 25.56 68.14 -77.46
CA LYS A 12 25.36 66.95 -78.30
C LYS A 12 25.11 65.68 -77.46
N ASN A 13 24.84 65.82 -76.15
CA ASN A 13 24.63 64.73 -75.18
C ASN A 13 25.85 63.82 -74.94
N THR A 14 27.06 64.26 -75.29
CA THR A 14 28.29 63.50 -75.05
C THR A 14 28.74 63.69 -73.60
N VAL A 15 29.08 62.61 -72.89
CA VAL A 15 29.56 62.72 -71.50
C VAL A 15 30.96 63.33 -71.50
N ILE A 16 31.11 64.49 -70.87
CA ILE A 16 32.36 65.24 -70.76
C ILE A 16 32.81 65.34 -69.30
N ASP A 17 34.06 65.76 -69.10
CA ASP A 17 34.64 65.89 -67.76
C ASP A 17 33.86 66.93 -66.92
N GLN A 18 33.65 66.62 -65.64
CA GLN A 18 32.94 67.47 -64.70
C GLN A 18 33.58 68.85 -64.51
N ILE A 19 34.87 69.03 -64.82
CA ILE A 19 35.58 70.32 -64.76
C ILE A 19 34.95 71.37 -65.70
N TYR A 20 34.32 70.94 -66.79
CA TYR A 20 33.69 71.85 -67.77
C TYR A 20 32.24 72.22 -67.42
N CYS A 21 31.59 71.52 -66.49
CA CYS A 21 30.27 71.87 -65.96
C CYS A 21 30.42 72.88 -64.80
N LYS A 22 30.54 74.17 -65.13
CA LYS A 22 30.72 75.26 -64.13
C LYS A 22 29.43 75.64 -63.37
N ASP A 23 28.29 75.04 -63.71
CA ASP A 23 27.01 75.31 -63.07
C ASP A 23 26.80 74.55 -61.74
N LYS A 24 25.92 75.06 -60.88
CA LYS A 24 25.54 74.41 -59.61
C LYS A 24 24.99 73.01 -59.87
N LYS A 25 25.71 71.99 -59.39
CA LYS A 25 25.34 70.56 -59.51
C LYS A 25 23.93 70.32 -58.95
N PRO A 26 23.02 69.67 -59.71
CA PRO A 26 21.66 69.44 -59.25
C PRO A 26 21.65 68.49 -58.04
N ARG A 27 20.61 68.60 -57.20
CA ARG A 27 20.46 67.74 -56.02
C ARG A 27 20.37 66.27 -56.47
N ASN A 28 21.34 65.47 -56.05
CA ASN A 28 21.44 64.05 -56.38
C ASN A 28 20.94 63.14 -55.25
N THR A 29 20.57 63.72 -54.12
CA THR A 29 20.09 63.05 -52.92
C THR A 29 18.62 63.40 -52.70
N LYS A 30 17.79 62.38 -52.47
CA LYS A 30 16.43 62.56 -51.96
C LYS A 30 16.25 61.86 -50.60
N PRO A 31 15.55 62.49 -49.63
CA PRO A 31 15.17 61.84 -48.39
C PRO A 31 14.30 60.62 -48.69
N CYS A 32 14.62 59.49 -48.06
CA CYS A 32 13.72 58.33 -48.08
C CYS A 32 12.71 58.51 -46.94
N PHE A 33 11.43 58.68 -47.28
CA PHE A 33 10.36 58.66 -46.29
C PHE A 33 10.26 57.26 -45.67
N ARG A 34 10.87 57.07 -44.50
CA ARG A 34 10.56 55.93 -43.64
C ARG A 34 9.19 56.20 -43.01
N ARG A 35 8.16 55.50 -43.47
CA ARG A 35 6.88 55.46 -42.73
C ARG A 35 7.19 54.94 -41.32
N ALA A 36 6.56 55.52 -40.31
CA ALA A 36 6.69 55.02 -38.94
C ALA A 36 6.24 53.56 -38.90
N CYS A 37 7.06 52.70 -38.28
CA CYS A 37 6.78 51.28 -38.19
C CYS A 37 5.56 51.02 -37.28
N PRO A 38 4.73 50.02 -37.59
CA PRO A 38 3.73 49.50 -36.66
C PRO A 38 4.33 49.12 -35.31
N THR A 39 3.55 49.25 -34.24
CA THR A 39 3.96 48.99 -32.84
C THR A 39 3.01 47.99 -32.18
N TRP A 40 3.51 47.22 -31.22
CA TRP A 40 2.66 46.31 -30.43
C TRP A 40 1.68 47.09 -29.56
N HIS A 41 0.40 46.70 -29.63
CA HIS A 41 -0.64 47.21 -28.75
C HIS A 41 -1.12 46.10 -27.80
N VAL A 42 -1.18 46.40 -26.51
CA VAL A 42 -1.53 45.46 -25.44
C VAL A 42 -2.95 45.73 -24.92
N GLY A 43 -3.76 44.68 -24.83
CA GLY A 43 -5.07 44.72 -24.19
C GLY A 43 -5.00 44.60 -22.66
N LYS A 44 -6.16 44.72 -22.00
CA LYS A 44 -6.29 44.47 -20.55
C LYS A 44 -6.06 42.99 -20.23
N TRP A 45 -5.56 42.72 -19.03
CA TRP A 45 -5.46 41.38 -18.48
C TRP A 45 -6.86 40.81 -18.17
N SER A 46 -7.00 39.48 -18.31
CA SER A 46 -8.15 38.73 -17.83
C SER A 46 -8.18 38.67 -16.30
N GLN A 47 -9.27 38.12 -15.75
CA GLN A 47 -9.25 37.64 -14.37
C GLN A 47 -8.24 36.48 -14.22
N CYS A 48 -7.79 36.24 -12.98
CA CYS A 48 -6.88 35.14 -12.67
C CYS A 48 -7.58 33.81 -12.97
N SER A 49 -6.87 32.85 -13.59
CA SER A 49 -7.42 31.53 -13.88
C SER A 49 -7.75 30.73 -12.62
N ALA A 50 -7.12 31.06 -11.49
CA ALA A 50 -7.37 30.48 -10.18
C ALA A 50 -8.16 31.46 -9.29
N SER A 51 -9.12 30.92 -8.52
CA SER A 51 -9.92 31.67 -7.54
C SER A 51 -9.22 31.87 -6.19
N CYS A 52 -8.20 31.06 -5.89
CA CYS A 52 -7.31 31.14 -4.72
C CYS A 52 -5.93 30.56 -5.10
N GLY A 53 -4.86 30.91 -4.39
CA GLY A 53 -3.49 30.44 -4.69
C GLY A 53 -2.92 30.93 -6.03
N ALA A 54 -1.98 30.15 -6.59
CA ALA A 54 -1.28 30.50 -7.83
C ALA A 54 -2.12 30.23 -9.10
N GLY A 55 -2.18 31.19 -10.00
CA GLY A 55 -2.83 31.07 -11.31
C GLY A 55 -2.15 31.91 -12.38
N GLU A 56 -2.80 32.05 -13.54
CA GLU A 56 -2.32 32.87 -14.65
C GLU A 56 -3.39 33.84 -15.15
N LYS A 57 -2.96 35.05 -15.53
CA LYS A 57 -3.77 36.03 -16.28
C LYS A 57 -3.32 36.07 -17.73
N THR A 58 -4.27 36.14 -18.65
CA THR A 58 -4.00 36.22 -20.10
C THR A 58 -4.39 37.61 -20.64
N ARG A 59 -3.75 38.08 -21.71
CA ARG A 59 -4.15 39.31 -22.43
C ARG A 59 -3.98 39.16 -23.94
N ARG A 60 -4.68 40.01 -24.70
CA ARG A 60 -4.53 40.08 -26.16
C ARG A 60 -3.42 41.06 -26.55
N VAL A 61 -2.59 40.69 -27.52
CA VAL A 61 -1.48 41.50 -28.04
C VAL A 61 -1.56 41.49 -29.57
N HIS A 62 -1.67 42.67 -30.19
CA HIS A 62 -1.79 42.81 -31.63
C HIS A 62 -0.87 43.90 -32.17
N CYS A 63 -0.35 43.72 -33.39
CA CYS A 63 0.43 44.75 -34.08
C CYS A 63 -0.52 45.81 -34.68
N MET A 64 -0.27 47.09 -34.44
CA MET A 64 -1.09 48.19 -34.95
C MET A 64 -0.27 49.22 -35.72
N ASP A 65 -0.84 49.77 -36.79
CA ASP A 65 -0.26 50.89 -37.54
C ASP A 65 -0.60 52.26 -36.93
N LYS A 66 -0.07 53.36 -37.53
CA LYS A 66 -0.35 54.74 -37.09
C LYS A 66 -1.84 55.13 -37.10
N ARG A 67 -2.70 54.39 -37.81
CA ARG A 67 -4.15 54.62 -37.89
C ARG A 67 -4.92 53.72 -36.92
N LYS A 68 -4.22 53.07 -35.96
CA LYS A 68 -4.79 52.12 -34.99
C LYS A 68 -5.48 50.91 -35.64
N LYS A 69 -5.08 50.56 -36.87
CA LYS A 69 -5.59 49.37 -37.54
C LYS A 69 -4.72 48.17 -37.19
N PHE A 70 -5.35 47.04 -36.90
CA PHE A 70 -4.67 45.76 -36.74
C PHE A 70 -3.99 45.36 -38.05
N VAL A 71 -2.70 45.08 -37.96
CA VAL A 71 -1.86 44.60 -39.06
C VAL A 71 -1.19 43.30 -38.64
N ASP A 72 -0.67 42.57 -39.63
CA ASP A 72 0.03 41.31 -39.43
C ASP A 72 1.26 41.47 -38.52
N ASP A 73 1.44 40.54 -37.58
CA ASP A 73 2.51 40.50 -36.59
C ASP A 73 3.92 40.64 -37.21
N LYS A 74 4.10 40.22 -38.48
CA LYS A 74 5.37 40.36 -39.22
C LYS A 74 5.89 41.79 -39.31
N TYR A 75 5.01 42.80 -39.22
CA TYR A 75 5.40 44.20 -39.29
C TYR A 75 5.91 44.76 -37.95
N CYS A 76 5.66 44.07 -36.83
CA CYS A 76 6.17 44.40 -35.50
C CYS A 76 7.36 43.52 -35.05
N LYS A 77 7.86 42.63 -35.92
CA LYS A 77 8.90 41.63 -35.59
C LYS A 77 10.21 42.19 -35.02
N TYR A 78 10.49 43.47 -35.27
CA TYR A 78 11.71 44.14 -34.79
C TYR A 78 11.56 44.73 -33.38
N GLN A 79 10.38 44.60 -32.77
CA GLN A 79 10.11 44.96 -31.38
C GLN A 79 9.81 43.67 -30.59
N PRO A 80 10.29 43.56 -29.34
CA PRO A 80 9.99 42.40 -28.50
C PRO A 80 8.48 42.27 -28.30
N LYS A 81 7.93 41.10 -28.63
CA LYS A 81 6.51 40.83 -28.48
C LYS A 81 6.15 40.80 -26.98
N PRO A 82 5.18 41.61 -26.52
CA PRO A 82 4.74 41.58 -25.13
C PRO A 82 4.21 40.20 -24.70
N MET A 83 4.49 39.80 -23.46
CA MET A 83 4.01 38.55 -22.86
C MET A 83 2.48 38.44 -22.91
N LEU A 84 1.99 37.27 -23.32
CA LEU A 84 0.56 36.95 -23.43
C LEU A 84 -0.04 36.44 -22.12
N GLN A 85 0.81 35.89 -21.23
CA GLN A 85 0.46 35.33 -19.93
C GLN A 85 1.38 35.88 -18.85
N THR A 86 0.87 36.00 -17.63
CA THR A 86 1.65 36.36 -16.45
C THR A 86 1.08 35.65 -15.22
N PRO A 87 1.92 35.20 -14.28
CA PRO A 87 1.44 34.60 -13.03
C PRO A 87 0.64 35.61 -12.21
N CYS A 88 -0.37 35.11 -11.49
CA CYS A 88 -1.11 35.82 -10.47
C CYS A 88 -1.19 34.99 -9.20
N GLU A 89 -1.21 35.68 -8.06
CA GLU A 89 -1.29 35.06 -6.75
C GLU A 89 -2.53 35.62 -6.04
N GLN A 90 -3.42 34.73 -5.62
CA GLN A 90 -4.64 35.01 -4.85
C GLN A 90 -4.44 34.51 -3.41
N GLU A 91 -5.37 34.85 -2.50
CA GLU A 91 -5.30 34.38 -1.10
C GLU A 91 -5.14 32.86 -1.01
N ASP A 92 -4.42 32.41 0.03
CA ASP A 92 -4.14 31.00 0.28
C ASP A 92 -5.43 30.17 0.35
N CYS A 93 -5.50 29.10 -0.45
CA CYS A 93 -6.69 28.24 -0.54
C CYS A 93 -7.02 27.50 0.78
N ASN A 94 -6.09 27.43 1.72
CA ASN A 94 -6.26 26.73 3.00
C ASN A 94 -6.48 27.71 4.15
N SER A 95 -7.66 28.34 4.19
CA SER A 95 -8.05 29.16 5.35
C SER A 95 -8.34 28.31 6.59
N TYR A 96 -8.77 27.06 6.42
CA TYR A 96 -9.04 26.15 7.53
C TYR A 96 -7.96 25.09 7.66
N THR A 97 -7.42 24.93 8.86
CA THR A 97 -6.30 24.02 9.12
C THR A 97 -6.67 22.95 10.14
N TRP A 98 -6.22 21.72 9.88
CA TRP A 98 -6.32 20.63 10.86
C TRP A 98 -5.33 20.85 11.99
N GLN A 99 -5.86 20.85 13.20
CA GLN A 99 -5.08 20.87 14.42
C GLN A 99 -5.11 19.51 15.10
N VAL A 100 -3.98 19.16 15.72
CA VAL A 100 -3.76 17.86 16.36
C VAL A 100 -3.60 18.04 17.86
N GLU A 101 -4.34 17.26 18.64
CA GLU A 101 -4.08 17.17 20.08
C GLU A 101 -2.92 16.20 20.36
N PRO A 102 -2.33 16.26 21.57
CA PRO A 102 -1.36 15.27 22.02
C PRO A 102 -1.93 13.85 21.93
N TRP A 103 -1.03 12.88 21.74
CA TRP A 103 -1.41 11.48 21.78
C TRP A 103 -1.82 11.08 23.20
N SER A 104 -2.85 10.25 23.29
CA SER A 104 -3.18 9.50 24.50
C SER A 104 -2.00 8.62 24.91
N GLU A 105 -2.06 8.13 26.14
CA GLU A 105 -1.23 7.00 26.54
C GLU A 105 -1.47 5.79 25.62
N CYS A 106 -0.48 4.90 25.58
CA CYS A 106 -0.60 3.67 24.82
C CYS A 106 -1.72 2.81 25.42
N SER A 107 -2.52 2.15 24.58
CA SER A 107 -3.57 1.23 25.05
C SER A 107 -3.03 0.05 25.86
N THR A 108 -1.71 -0.18 25.84
CA THR A 108 -1.00 -1.23 26.57
C THR A 108 0.16 -0.58 27.34
N THR A 109 0.40 -1.00 28.57
CA THR A 109 1.55 -0.52 29.36
C THR A 109 2.87 -1.20 28.98
N CYS A 110 2.80 -2.32 28.26
CA CYS A 110 3.94 -3.03 27.68
C CYS A 110 3.44 -3.92 26.51
N GLY A 111 4.29 -4.21 25.53
CA GLY A 111 3.96 -4.88 24.28
C GLY A 111 3.47 -3.91 23.20
N PHE A 112 2.79 -4.46 22.20
CA PHE A 112 2.25 -3.69 21.07
C PHE A 112 0.85 -3.18 21.39
N GLY A 113 0.63 -1.88 21.19
CA GLY A 113 -0.64 -1.23 21.42
C GLY A 113 -0.93 -0.14 20.39
N SER A 114 -1.94 0.67 20.69
CA SER A 114 -2.28 1.85 19.91
C SER A 114 -2.57 3.04 20.80
N LYS A 115 -2.13 4.22 20.38
CA LYS A 115 -2.51 5.50 20.97
C LYS A 115 -3.38 6.27 19.99
N LYS A 116 -4.31 7.04 20.54
CA LYS A 116 -5.26 7.85 19.79
C LYS A 116 -5.02 9.33 20.11
N ARG A 117 -5.37 10.21 19.20
CA ARG A 117 -5.41 11.66 19.45
C ARG A 117 -6.67 12.24 18.84
N SER A 118 -7.19 13.31 19.42
CA SER A 118 -8.29 14.03 18.81
C SER A 118 -7.77 14.99 17.73
N LEU A 119 -8.60 15.22 16.73
CA LEU A 119 -8.35 16.17 15.65
C LEU A 119 -9.48 17.19 15.64
N TYR A 120 -9.16 18.44 15.34
CA TYR A 120 -10.17 19.48 15.16
C TYR A 120 -9.78 20.44 14.04
N CYS A 121 -10.78 21.09 13.45
CA CYS A 121 -10.59 22.09 12.42
C CYS A 121 -10.53 23.48 13.05
N GLN A 122 -9.65 24.35 12.55
CA GLN A 122 -9.46 25.70 13.06
C GLN A 122 -9.51 26.72 11.92
N ASP A 123 -10.16 27.85 12.16
CA ASP A 123 -10.20 28.99 11.23
C ASP A 123 -8.91 29.84 11.32
N PRO A 124 -8.69 30.82 10.40
CA PRO A 124 -7.51 31.69 10.44
C PRO A 124 -7.40 32.55 11.71
N LYS A 125 -8.49 32.71 12.46
CA LYS A 125 -8.57 33.52 13.68
C LYS A 125 -8.29 32.68 14.94
N GLY A 126 -8.04 31.38 14.78
CA GLY A 126 -7.73 30.48 15.88
C GLY A 126 -8.96 29.83 16.53
N THR A 127 -10.15 29.97 15.97
CA THR A 127 -11.39 29.42 16.53
C THR A 127 -11.59 27.98 16.07
N ARG A 128 -11.98 27.10 17.00
CA ARG A 128 -12.36 25.72 16.66
C ARG A 128 -13.69 25.71 15.90
N VAL A 129 -13.67 25.17 14.70
CA VAL A 129 -14.82 25.10 13.79
C VAL A 129 -15.17 23.66 13.43
N SER A 130 -16.26 23.50 12.69
CA SER A 130 -16.72 22.19 12.21
C SER A 130 -15.66 21.50 11.35
N THR A 131 -15.51 20.18 11.53
CA THR A 131 -14.51 19.37 10.83
C THR A 131 -14.72 19.31 9.32
N HIS A 132 -15.94 19.53 8.84
CA HIS A 132 -16.28 19.53 7.41
C HIS A 132 -15.70 20.73 6.63
N LEU A 133 -15.19 21.75 7.32
CA LEU A 133 -14.58 22.92 6.70
C LEU A 133 -13.09 22.74 6.39
N CYS A 134 -12.45 21.74 7.01
CA CYS A 134 -11.09 21.35 6.70
C CYS A 134 -11.09 20.25 5.64
N ASP A 135 -10.10 20.30 4.75
CA ASP A 135 -9.95 19.33 3.67
C ASP A 135 -9.64 17.93 4.22
N ASP A 136 -10.51 16.96 3.95
CA ASP A 136 -10.35 15.57 4.39
C ASP A 136 -9.09 14.90 3.79
N ASP A 137 -8.61 15.33 2.62
CA ASP A 137 -7.37 14.79 2.01
C ASP A 137 -6.12 15.16 2.81
N THR A 138 -6.19 16.28 3.56
CA THR A 138 -5.11 16.75 4.44
C THR A 138 -5.26 16.27 5.89
N LYS A 139 -6.30 15.47 6.18
CA LYS A 139 -6.61 15.03 7.55
C LYS A 139 -5.50 14.17 8.16
N PRO A 140 -4.89 14.60 9.28
CA PRO A 140 -3.84 13.83 9.92
C PRO A 140 -4.36 12.49 10.47
N LYS A 141 -3.48 11.48 10.63
CA LYS A 141 -3.85 10.20 11.28
C LYS A 141 -4.23 10.44 12.76
N ASP A 142 -5.36 9.91 13.20
CA ASP A 142 -5.88 9.99 14.58
C ASP A 142 -5.46 8.79 15.45
N LYS A 143 -4.95 7.72 14.85
CA LYS A 143 -4.47 6.50 15.52
C LYS A 143 -3.04 6.15 15.09
N ARG A 144 -2.18 5.82 16.06
CA ARG A 144 -0.78 5.41 15.83
C ARG A 144 -0.42 4.19 16.68
N ARG A 145 0.43 3.30 16.14
CA ARG A 145 0.99 2.17 16.90
C ARG A 145 1.97 2.66 17.96
N CYS A 146 1.99 1.97 19.10
CA CYS A 146 2.99 2.15 20.16
C CYS A 146 3.52 0.78 20.55
N SER A 147 4.77 0.75 20.99
CA SER A 147 5.48 -0.45 21.44
C SER A 147 6.19 -0.09 22.73
N GLU A 148 5.71 -0.62 23.84
CA GLU A 148 6.25 -0.35 25.17
C GLU A 148 7.04 -1.59 25.65
N PHE A 149 8.34 -1.44 25.92
CA PHE A 149 9.19 -2.54 26.39
C PHE A 149 10.14 -2.03 27.49
N PRO A 150 10.56 -2.86 28.45
CA PRO A 150 10.35 -4.32 28.54
C PRO A 150 9.01 -4.74 29.18
N CYS A 151 8.45 -5.86 28.72
CA CYS A 151 7.31 -6.51 29.37
C CYS A 151 7.76 -7.30 30.61
N PRO A 152 6.95 -7.40 31.67
CA PRO A 152 7.25 -8.28 32.80
C PRO A 152 7.33 -9.74 32.34
N TYR A 153 8.21 -10.52 32.97
CA TYR A 153 8.34 -11.95 32.73
C TYR A 153 7.68 -12.71 33.88
N MET A 154 6.91 -13.74 33.56
CA MET A 154 6.26 -14.58 34.57
C MET A 154 6.40 -16.05 34.21
N TRP A 155 6.37 -16.89 35.25
CA TRP A 155 6.28 -18.32 35.07
C TRP A 155 4.88 -18.71 34.63
N ILE A 156 4.83 -19.51 33.57
CA ILE A 156 3.62 -20.07 33.00
C ILE A 156 3.74 -21.58 33.09
N ASP A 157 2.88 -22.18 33.91
CA ASP A 157 2.77 -23.62 34.02
C ASP A 157 1.61 -24.19 33.19
N GLY A 158 1.87 -25.31 32.54
CA GLY A 158 0.93 -26.10 31.79
C GLY A 158 0.23 -27.16 32.65
N PRO A 159 -0.62 -27.99 32.05
CA PRO A 159 -1.33 -29.03 32.77
C PRO A 159 -0.38 -30.10 33.33
N TRP A 160 -0.76 -30.68 34.48
CA TRP A 160 -0.18 -31.93 34.97
C TRP A 160 -0.51 -33.08 34.02
N SER A 161 0.49 -33.92 33.77
CA SER A 161 0.39 -35.18 33.06
C SER A 161 -0.55 -36.13 33.81
N GLU A 162 -0.95 -37.20 33.13
CA GLU A 162 -1.57 -38.32 33.81
C GLU A 162 -0.65 -38.87 34.91
N CYS A 163 -1.27 -39.46 35.94
CA CYS A 163 -0.52 -40.09 37.00
C CYS A 163 0.24 -41.28 36.41
N SER A 164 1.54 -41.39 36.70
CA SER A 164 2.36 -42.48 36.16
C SER A 164 1.92 -43.88 36.61
N LYS A 165 0.99 -43.98 37.57
CA LYS A 165 0.37 -45.23 38.01
C LYS A 165 -1.14 -45.12 38.06
N THR A 166 -1.80 -46.22 37.73
CA THR A 166 -3.27 -46.36 37.77
C THR A 166 -3.80 -46.69 39.18
N CYS A 167 -2.96 -47.20 40.09
CA CYS A 167 -3.27 -47.34 41.51
C CYS A 167 -2.03 -47.00 42.37
N GLY A 168 -2.23 -46.63 43.63
CA GLY A 168 -1.14 -46.32 44.57
C GLY A 168 -0.44 -45.00 44.26
N MET A 169 0.79 -44.84 44.80
CA MET A 169 1.59 -43.62 44.62
C MET A 169 2.31 -43.60 43.26
N GLY A 170 1.94 -42.64 42.43
CA GLY A 170 2.61 -42.29 41.17
C GLY A 170 3.13 -40.85 41.17
N THR A 171 3.56 -40.40 40.00
CA THR A 171 4.10 -39.07 39.74
C THR A 171 3.42 -38.43 38.55
N GLN A 172 3.18 -37.11 38.63
CA GLN A 172 2.72 -36.26 37.53
C GLN A 172 3.79 -35.22 37.22
N THR A 173 3.91 -34.85 35.95
CA THR A 173 4.81 -33.81 35.46
C THR A 173 4.03 -32.74 34.72
N ARG A 174 4.46 -31.48 34.75
CA ARG A 174 3.86 -30.41 33.93
C ARG A 174 4.93 -29.57 33.26
N GLN A 175 4.58 -29.01 32.11
CA GLN A 175 5.44 -28.03 31.44
C GLN A 175 5.46 -26.73 32.24
N VAL A 176 6.63 -26.11 32.39
CA VAL A 176 6.79 -24.83 33.09
C VAL A 176 7.76 -23.99 32.28
N SER A 177 7.33 -22.82 31.83
CA SER A 177 8.08 -21.94 30.93
C SER A 177 8.09 -20.51 31.46
N CYS A 178 9.19 -19.78 31.28
CA CYS A 178 9.26 -18.36 31.60
C CYS A 178 9.02 -17.55 30.33
N GLN A 179 7.97 -16.74 30.32
CA GLN A 179 7.57 -15.98 29.13
C GLN A 179 7.24 -14.52 29.49
N ALA A 180 7.45 -13.62 28.53
CA ALA A 180 7.07 -12.23 28.67
C ALA A 180 5.54 -12.11 28.60
N VAL A 181 4.96 -11.36 29.53
CA VAL A 181 3.53 -11.17 29.65
C VAL A 181 3.16 -9.69 29.65
N THR A 182 1.97 -9.35 29.15
CA THR A 182 1.44 -7.98 29.32
C THR A 182 0.67 -7.83 30.64
N LYS A 183 0.22 -6.61 30.97
CA LYS A 183 -0.61 -6.32 32.15
C LYS A 183 -1.94 -7.09 32.16
N GLU A 184 -2.42 -7.50 30.99
CA GLU A 184 -3.59 -8.34 30.79
C GLU A 184 -3.23 -9.84 30.68
N TYR A 185 -2.02 -10.23 31.08
CA TYR A 185 -1.52 -11.62 31.10
C TYR A 185 -1.38 -12.28 29.71
N TRP A 186 -1.21 -11.50 28.64
CA TRP A 186 -0.96 -12.04 27.30
C TRP A 186 0.45 -12.57 27.16
N ILE A 187 0.60 -13.80 26.69
CA ILE A 187 1.89 -14.44 26.47
C ILE A 187 2.49 -13.96 25.14
N LEU A 188 3.65 -13.31 25.19
CA LEU A 188 4.38 -12.87 24.01
C LEU A 188 5.30 -13.98 23.48
N PRO A 189 5.45 -14.13 22.16
CA PRO A 189 6.28 -15.18 21.57
C PRO A 189 7.76 -15.02 21.94
N GLY A 190 8.37 -16.12 22.42
CA GLY A 190 9.79 -16.20 22.78
C GLY A 190 10.00 -16.65 24.23
N GLU A 191 10.63 -17.80 24.42
CA GLU A 191 10.98 -18.30 25.76
C GLU A 191 12.21 -17.59 26.31
N ALA A 192 12.18 -17.20 27.59
CA ALA A 192 13.28 -16.51 28.26
C ALA A 192 13.56 -17.12 29.64
N HIS A 193 14.02 -18.37 29.66
CA HIS A 193 14.26 -19.21 30.87
C HIS A 193 15.02 -18.52 32.01
N TYR A 194 15.84 -17.51 31.73
CA TYR A 194 16.69 -16.79 32.70
C TYR A 194 16.12 -15.43 33.17
N LYS A 195 14.96 -15.00 32.68
CA LYS A 195 14.35 -13.69 33.02
C LYS A 195 13.37 -13.75 34.20
N CYS A 196 12.87 -14.94 34.55
CA CYS A 196 12.01 -15.16 35.72
C CYS A 196 12.83 -15.56 36.95
N ARG A 197 12.35 -15.20 38.15
CA ARG A 197 13.01 -15.58 39.41
C ARG A 197 12.89 -17.07 39.66
N ALA A 198 14.01 -17.76 39.89
CA ALA A 198 14.02 -19.20 40.14
C ALA A 198 13.24 -19.61 41.40
N SER A 199 13.20 -18.74 42.42
CA SER A 199 12.43 -18.95 43.67
C SER A 199 10.93 -19.03 43.46
N GLU A 200 10.42 -18.43 42.38
CA GLU A 200 9.00 -18.38 42.05
C GLU A 200 8.63 -19.46 41.01
N LYS A 201 9.58 -20.33 40.63
CA LYS A 201 9.36 -21.37 39.63
C LYS A 201 8.31 -22.37 40.14
N PRO A 202 7.17 -22.52 39.44
CA PRO A 202 6.17 -23.50 39.79
C PRO A 202 6.76 -24.92 39.78
N ILE A 203 6.34 -25.76 40.73
CA ILE A 203 6.74 -27.18 40.77
C ILE A 203 6.39 -27.86 39.45
N SER A 204 7.36 -28.52 38.79
CA SER A 204 7.13 -29.23 37.52
C SER A 204 6.88 -30.72 37.71
N HIS A 205 7.05 -31.24 38.92
CA HIS A 205 6.83 -32.62 39.32
C HIS A 205 6.06 -32.65 40.63
N ARG A 206 5.10 -33.57 40.76
CA ARG A 206 4.41 -33.84 42.03
C ARG A 206 4.02 -35.31 42.14
N TYR A 207 3.80 -35.77 43.36
CA TYR A 207 3.20 -37.07 43.61
C TYR A 207 1.68 -37.02 43.36
N CYS A 208 1.16 -38.10 42.82
CA CYS A 208 -0.26 -38.37 42.69
C CYS A 208 -0.56 -39.70 43.37
N SER A 209 -1.76 -39.84 43.94
CA SER A 209 -2.18 -41.09 44.55
C SER A 209 -3.54 -41.46 43.97
N THR A 210 -3.59 -42.59 43.26
CA THR A 210 -4.74 -43.02 42.47
C THR A 210 -5.63 -44.02 43.25
N GLY A 211 -5.66 -43.89 44.59
CA GLY A 211 -6.32 -44.83 45.50
C GLY A 211 -5.36 -45.90 46.06
N ASN A 212 -5.81 -46.61 47.09
CA ASN A 212 -5.08 -47.73 47.69
C ASN A 212 -5.24 -48.95 46.77
N CYS A 213 -4.14 -49.57 46.31
CA CYS A 213 -4.21 -50.78 45.49
C CYS A 213 -4.82 -51.99 46.23
N ALA A 214 -5.08 -51.87 47.53
CA ALA A 214 -5.72 -52.87 48.38
C ALA A 214 -7.06 -52.40 49.00
N ALA A 215 -7.66 -51.30 48.52
CA ALA A 215 -9.00 -50.91 48.94
C ALA A 215 -10.06 -51.51 48.01
N ASP A 216 -11.23 -51.82 48.56
CA ASP A 216 -12.37 -52.38 47.82
C ASP A 216 -12.99 -51.36 46.84
N ALA A 217 -12.65 -50.06 46.97
CA ALA A 217 -13.07 -48.98 46.08
C ALA A 217 -12.01 -47.86 45.91
N HIS A 218 -11.95 -47.27 44.72
CA HIS A 218 -11.03 -46.17 44.34
C HIS A 218 -11.70 -45.06 43.52
N TRP A 219 -11.07 -43.87 43.52
CA TRP A 219 -11.55 -42.73 42.74
C TRP A 219 -11.09 -42.82 41.29
N GLU A 220 -12.05 -42.84 40.37
CA GLU A 220 -11.82 -42.66 38.94
C GLU A 220 -12.30 -41.28 38.46
N TYR A 221 -11.74 -40.85 37.34
CA TYR A 221 -12.07 -39.58 36.72
C TYR A 221 -12.32 -39.76 35.22
N GLY A 222 -13.34 -39.07 34.72
CA GLY A 222 -13.61 -39.01 33.29
C GLY A 222 -12.76 -37.95 32.58
N PRO A 223 -12.92 -37.82 31.25
CA PRO A 223 -12.26 -36.79 30.47
C PRO A 223 -12.71 -35.38 30.92
N TRP A 224 -11.84 -34.40 30.74
CA TRP A 224 -12.19 -32.99 30.93
C TRP A 224 -13.21 -32.55 29.89
N GLY A 225 -14.25 -31.84 30.32
CA GLY A 225 -15.20 -31.18 29.43
C GLY A 225 -14.61 -29.99 28.68
N GLU A 226 -15.41 -29.40 27.80
CA GLU A 226 -15.02 -28.18 27.06
C GLU A 226 -14.76 -27.00 28.01
N CYS A 227 -13.91 -26.07 27.57
CA CYS A 227 -13.62 -24.87 28.35
C CYS A 227 -14.89 -24.01 28.44
N PHE A 228 -15.33 -23.68 29.66
CA PHE A 228 -16.53 -22.85 29.83
C PHE A 228 -16.38 -21.46 29.20
N ALA A 229 -15.15 -20.94 29.12
CA ALA A 229 -14.89 -19.72 28.39
C ALA A 229 -14.75 -20.02 26.89
N LYS A 230 -15.51 -19.28 26.06
CA LYS A 230 -15.40 -19.33 24.59
C LYS A 230 -14.16 -18.63 24.03
N CYS A 231 -13.52 -17.79 24.83
CA CYS A 231 -12.23 -17.15 24.56
C CYS A 231 -11.61 -16.67 25.88
N GLY A 232 -10.29 -16.51 25.92
CA GLY A 232 -9.57 -16.06 27.11
C GLY A 232 -9.50 -17.12 28.22
N LYS A 233 -9.36 -16.67 29.47
CA LYS A 233 -9.26 -17.57 30.62
C LYS A 233 -10.64 -18.14 31.00
N GLY A 234 -10.70 -19.45 31.20
CA GLY A 234 -11.90 -20.16 31.63
C GLY A 234 -11.60 -21.27 32.64
N ILE A 235 -12.63 -22.06 32.93
CA ILE A 235 -12.54 -23.24 33.78
C ILE A 235 -13.06 -24.45 33.00
N GLN A 236 -12.42 -25.60 33.15
CA GLN A 236 -12.93 -26.90 32.70
C GLN A 236 -13.29 -27.74 33.91
N THR A 237 -14.35 -28.53 33.76
CA THR A 237 -14.78 -29.51 34.76
C THR A 237 -14.63 -30.93 34.22
N ARG A 238 -14.38 -31.88 35.11
CA ARG A 238 -14.44 -33.32 34.79
C ARG A 238 -15.31 -34.05 35.81
N PRO A 239 -16.00 -35.13 35.39
CA PRO A 239 -16.68 -35.97 36.35
C PRO A 239 -15.69 -36.85 37.10
N ILE A 240 -16.00 -37.13 38.36
CA ILE A 240 -15.27 -38.07 39.20
C ILE A 240 -16.28 -39.06 39.78
N TYR A 241 -15.87 -40.31 39.88
CA TYR A 241 -16.71 -41.40 40.36
C TYR A 241 -15.90 -42.24 41.35
N CYS A 242 -16.55 -42.68 42.42
CA CYS A 242 -16.02 -43.75 43.24
C CYS A 242 -16.44 -45.07 42.60
N VAL A 243 -15.50 -45.98 42.34
CA VAL A 243 -15.78 -47.29 41.75
C VAL A 243 -15.20 -48.40 42.61
N ASP A 244 -15.82 -49.57 42.58
CA ASP A 244 -15.28 -50.79 43.21
C ASP A 244 -14.21 -51.47 42.33
N MET A 245 -13.68 -52.60 42.80
CA MET A 245 -12.70 -53.41 42.07
C MET A 245 -13.22 -54.01 40.75
N ASN A 246 -14.54 -54.07 40.56
CA ASN A 246 -15.18 -54.53 39.32
C ASN A 246 -15.47 -53.36 38.36
N GLY A 247 -15.18 -52.12 38.76
CA GLY A 247 -15.44 -50.90 37.99
C GLY A 247 -16.88 -50.39 38.12
N GLU A 248 -17.68 -50.92 39.03
CA GLU A 248 -19.04 -50.45 39.27
C GLU A 248 -19.04 -49.20 40.15
N LYS A 249 -19.91 -48.24 39.83
CA LYS A 249 -19.99 -46.98 40.58
C LYS A 249 -20.63 -47.23 41.94
N VAL A 250 -19.87 -46.99 43.00
CA VAL A 250 -20.32 -47.12 44.39
C VAL A 250 -20.51 -45.75 45.03
N ASN A 251 -21.02 -45.73 46.26
CA ASN A 251 -21.23 -44.49 47.01
C ASN A 251 -19.89 -43.77 47.25
N ASN A 252 -19.87 -42.45 47.08
CA ASN A 252 -18.69 -41.60 47.31
C ASN A 252 -18.07 -41.73 48.71
N SER A 253 -18.82 -42.25 49.69
CA SER A 253 -18.32 -42.50 51.06
C SER A 253 -17.45 -43.75 51.17
N GLU A 254 -17.55 -44.71 50.25
CA GLU A 254 -16.70 -45.91 50.17
C GLU A 254 -15.27 -45.57 49.73
N CYS A 255 -15.11 -44.48 48.98
CA CYS A 255 -13.81 -43.96 48.63
C CYS A 255 -13.31 -42.97 49.68
N ILE A 256 -12.05 -43.16 50.11
CA ILE A 256 -11.38 -42.27 51.05
C ILE A 256 -11.33 -40.84 50.48
N SER A 257 -11.96 -39.89 51.17
CA SER A 257 -12.13 -38.50 50.74
C SER A 257 -10.81 -37.75 50.55
N TYR A 258 -9.76 -38.11 51.31
CA TYR A 258 -8.42 -37.54 51.17
C TYR A 258 -7.82 -37.74 49.78
N PHE A 259 -8.20 -38.82 49.07
CA PHE A 259 -7.71 -39.13 47.73
C PHE A 259 -8.61 -38.59 46.60
N LYS A 260 -9.63 -37.78 46.94
CA LYS A 260 -10.58 -37.26 45.96
C LYS A 260 -9.89 -36.32 44.96
N PRO A 261 -9.90 -36.62 43.65
CA PRO A 261 -9.26 -35.77 42.65
C PRO A 261 -9.99 -34.43 42.47
N GLY A 262 -9.25 -33.39 42.04
CA GLY A 262 -9.85 -32.10 41.69
C GLY A 262 -10.81 -32.20 40.51
N THR A 263 -11.96 -31.55 40.60
CA THR A 263 -13.02 -31.52 39.58
C THR A 263 -12.89 -30.37 38.60
N ASN A 264 -12.13 -29.32 38.94
CA ASN A 264 -12.05 -28.07 38.18
C ASN A 264 -10.58 -27.76 37.85
N ARG A 265 -10.32 -27.17 36.67
CA ARG A 265 -8.99 -26.65 36.29
C ARG A 265 -9.12 -25.36 35.48
N PRO A 266 -8.11 -24.46 35.50
CA PRO A 266 -8.05 -23.36 34.55
C PRO A 266 -7.84 -23.89 33.13
N CYS A 267 -8.48 -23.24 32.16
CA CYS A 267 -8.31 -23.50 30.74
C CYS A 267 -8.18 -22.17 29.98
N TYR A 268 -7.69 -22.24 28.75
CA TYR A 268 -7.71 -21.12 27.82
C TYR A 268 -8.66 -21.47 26.68
N GLY A 269 -9.72 -20.69 26.54
CA GLY A 269 -10.80 -20.87 25.57
C GLY A 269 -10.48 -20.40 24.16
N GLY A 270 -9.23 -20.03 23.87
CA GLY A 270 -8.83 -19.44 22.58
C GLY A 270 -8.71 -17.92 22.62
N HIS A 271 -8.35 -17.31 21.50
CA HIS A 271 -8.14 -15.86 21.42
C HIS A 271 -9.45 -15.08 21.54
N CYS A 272 -9.44 -13.94 22.23
CA CYS A 272 -10.61 -13.05 22.35
C CYS A 272 -10.87 -12.19 21.10
N TYR A 273 -10.11 -12.41 20.02
CA TYR A 273 -10.27 -11.73 18.75
C TYR A 273 -10.45 -12.77 17.65
N ALA A 274 -11.30 -12.45 16.68
CA ALA A 274 -11.50 -13.30 15.52
C ALA A 274 -10.25 -13.28 14.63
N THR A 275 -9.82 -14.47 14.22
CA THR A 275 -8.67 -14.68 13.33
C THR A 275 -9.08 -14.76 11.85
N SER A 276 -10.37 -14.93 11.57
CA SER A 276 -10.94 -14.99 10.22
C SER A 276 -12.30 -14.29 10.16
N CYS A 277 -12.76 -13.97 8.95
CA CYS A 277 -14.09 -13.39 8.75
C CYS A 277 -15.20 -14.37 9.16
N LYS A 278 -14.96 -15.67 8.99
CA LYS A 278 -15.89 -16.73 9.42
C LYS A 278 -16.01 -16.78 10.94
N GLU A 279 -14.90 -16.70 11.67
CA GLU A 279 -14.90 -16.67 13.12
C GLU A 279 -15.56 -15.38 13.65
N LEU A 280 -15.26 -14.23 13.03
CA LEU A 280 -15.91 -12.96 13.35
C LEU A 280 -17.43 -13.05 13.20
N LYS A 281 -17.90 -13.67 12.11
CA LYS A 281 -19.32 -13.93 11.88
C LYS A 281 -19.96 -14.83 12.93
N ASN A 282 -19.22 -15.82 13.44
CA ASN A 282 -19.72 -16.75 14.46
C ASN A 282 -19.74 -16.13 15.87
N MET A 283 -18.73 -15.31 16.18
CA MET A 283 -18.60 -14.65 17.49
C MET A 283 -19.49 -13.41 17.62
N THR A 284 -19.92 -12.81 16.50
CA THR A 284 -20.66 -11.53 16.49
C THR A 284 -21.91 -11.56 15.61
N THR A 285 -22.76 -10.54 15.74
CA THR A 285 -23.94 -10.33 14.89
C THR A 285 -23.62 -9.66 13.54
N ILE A 286 -22.34 -9.44 13.24
CA ILE A 286 -21.89 -8.70 12.04
C ILE A 286 -22.14 -9.52 10.77
N ARG A 287 -22.87 -8.95 9.81
CA ARG A 287 -23.21 -9.59 8.52
C ARG A 287 -22.97 -8.68 7.31
N VAL A 288 -22.31 -7.55 7.52
CA VAL A 288 -22.03 -6.53 6.51
C VAL A 288 -20.60 -6.71 6.02
N ASP A 289 -20.34 -6.45 4.74
CA ASP A 289 -18.98 -6.45 4.23
C ASP A 289 -18.23 -5.21 4.71
N GLY A 290 -16.92 -5.31 4.96
CA GLY A 290 -16.15 -4.19 5.48
C GLY A 290 -14.76 -4.57 5.98
N ASP A 291 -13.97 -3.54 6.29
CA ASP A 291 -12.66 -3.68 6.93
C ASP A 291 -12.81 -3.82 8.45
N TYR A 292 -12.31 -4.94 8.99
CA TYR A 292 -12.41 -5.25 10.42
C TYR A 292 -11.05 -5.16 11.11
N HIS A 293 -10.99 -5.50 12.41
CA HIS A 293 -9.88 -5.21 13.33
C HIS A 293 -8.48 -5.68 12.88
N LEU A 294 -8.40 -6.55 11.88
CA LEU A 294 -7.17 -7.06 11.27
C LEU A 294 -6.68 -6.23 10.05
N LYS A 295 -7.34 -5.12 9.69
CA LYS A 295 -7.21 -4.48 8.36
C LYS A 295 -7.46 -5.46 7.20
N ILE A 296 -8.26 -6.49 7.48
CA ILE A 296 -8.74 -7.46 6.52
C ILE A 296 -10.17 -7.08 6.17
N TYR A 297 -10.43 -6.96 4.89
CA TYR A 297 -11.75 -6.75 4.32
C TYR A 297 -12.46 -8.11 4.23
N CYS A 298 -13.58 -8.21 4.92
CA CYS A 298 -14.46 -9.38 4.83
C CYS A 298 -15.50 -9.15 3.74
N HIS A 299 -15.51 -10.03 2.74
CA HIS A 299 -16.45 -10.01 1.64
C HIS A 299 -17.46 -11.15 1.75
N GLU A 300 -18.69 -10.90 1.30
CA GLU A 300 -19.79 -11.85 1.31
C GLU A 300 -20.16 -12.34 2.72
N MET A 301 -20.18 -11.44 3.71
CA MET A 301 -20.45 -11.77 5.13
C MET A 301 -21.83 -12.41 5.37
N ARG A 302 -22.75 -12.26 4.43
CA ARG A 302 -24.05 -12.97 4.42
C ARG A 302 -23.93 -14.45 4.05
N LYS A 303 -22.98 -14.83 3.19
CA LYS A 303 -22.79 -16.22 2.72
C LYS A 303 -22.19 -17.12 3.81
N LYS A 304 -22.31 -18.45 3.63
CA LYS A 304 -21.82 -19.46 4.58
C LYS A 304 -20.30 -19.36 4.82
N HIS A 305 -19.56 -18.98 3.79
CA HIS A 305 -18.10 -18.84 3.83
C HIS A 305 -17.72 -17.44 3.31
N PRO A 306 -17.53 -16.45 4.20
CA PRO A 306 -17.00 -15.16 3.80
C PRO A 306 -15.57 -15.29 3.32
N LYS A 307 -15.11 -14.33 2.52
CA LYS A 307 -13.77 -14.31 1.94
C LYS A 307 -12.97 -13.13 2.45
N GLU A 308 -11.68 -13.35 2.66
CA GLU A 308 -10.73 -12.40 3.21
C GLU A 308 -9.92 -11.69 2.12
N TYR A 309 -9.85 -10.36 2.20
CA TYR A 309 -9.06 -9.54 1.29
C TYR A 309 -8.21 -8.51 2.06
N ILE A 310 -7.09 -8.10 1.48
CA ILE A 310 -6.28 -6.97 1.95
C ILE A 310 -6.69 -5.74 1.15
N SER A 311 -7.07 -4.68 1.83
CA SER A 311 -7.36 -3.37 1.22
C SER A 311 -6.07 -2.63 0.87
N LEU A 312 -5.88 -2.33 -0.42
CA LEU A 312 -4.67 -1.67 -0.93
C LEU A 312 -4.84 -0.15 -0.84
N ILE A 313 -4.20 0.47 0.16
CA ILE A 313 -4.41 1.89 0.51
C ILE A 313 -3.86 2.83 -0.56
N GLN A 314 -2.78 2.47 -1.24
CA GLN A 314 -2.18 3.29 -2.30
C GLN A 314 -2.98 3.26 -3.61
N GLY A 315 -4.09 2.50 -3.64
CA GLY A 315 -4.98 2.43 -4.80
C GLY A 315 -4.45 1.59 -5.95
N ALA A 316 -5.23 1.62 -7.04
CA ALA A 316 -5.06 0.76 -8.21
C ALA A 316 -3.90 1.20 -9.13
N GLU A 317 -3.51 2.47 -9.09
CA GLU A 317 -2.39 3.02 -9.88
C GLU A 317 -1.02 2.49 -9.43
N GLU A 318 -0.88 2.19 -8.13
CA GLU A 318 0.36 1.62 -7.57
C GLU A 318 0.30 0.09 -7.43
N ASN A 319 -0.83 -0.52 -7.77
CA ASN A 319 -1.09 -1.95 -7.67
C ASN A 319 -1.70 -2.49 -8.96
N TYR A 320 -0.85 -2.89 -9.89
CA TYR A 320 -1.26 -3.33 -11.23
C TYR A 320 -0.39 -4.46 -11.76
N ALA A 321 -0.91 -5.14 -12.77
CA ALA A 321 -0.29 -6.24 -13.49
C ALA A 321 -0.56 -6.07 -14.99
N GLU A 322 0.48 -6.20 -15.80
CA GLU A 322 0.43 -5.90 -17.23
C GLU A 322 1.13 -6.97 -18.07
N MET A 323 0.39 -7.41 -19.10
CA MET A 323 0.88 -8.11 -20.26
C MET A 323 0.97 -7.13 -21.43
N PHE A 324 2.20 -6.76 -21.81
CA PHE A 324 2.42 -5.70 -22.80
C PHE A 324 1.92 -6.12 -24.19
N GLU A 325 1.20 -5.21 -24.84
CA GLU A 325 0.38 -5.52 -26.01
C GLU A 325 1.15 -5.53 -27.34
N LYS A 326 2.29 -4.83 -27.40
CA LYS A 326 3.03 -4.62 -28.65
C LYS A 326 4.08 -5.70 -28.87
N LYS A 327 4.30 -6.01 -30.15
CA LYS A 327 5.32 -6.95 -30.62
C LYS A 327 6.15 -6.33 -31.72
N LEU A 328 7.48 -6.47 -31.69
CA LEU A 328 8.34 -5.94 -32.75
C LEU A 328 8.17 -6.70 -34.08
N LYS A 329 8.38 -5.99 -35.19
CA LYS A 329 8.49 -6.59 -36.53
C LYS A 329 9.68 -7.53 -36.59
N VAL A 330 10.84 -7.05 -36.14
CA VAL A 330 12.10 -7.80 -36.01
C VAL A 330 12.29 -8.22 -34.55
N PRO A 331 12.13 -9.50 -34.19
CA PRO A 331 12.13 -9.92 -32.79
C PRO A 331 13.51 -9.89 -32.13
N THR A 332 14.61 -9.80 -32.87
CA THR A 332 15.97 -9.95 -32.32
C THR A 332 16.59 -8.63 -31.85
N VAL A 333 15.91 -7.50 -32.02
CA VAL A 333 16.43 -6.18 -31.63
C VAL A 333 15.75 -5.68 -30.35
N CYS A 334 16.46 -4.84 -29.59
CA CYS A 334 15.91 -4.09 -28.46
C CYS A 334 16.10 -2.60 -28.74
N PRO A 335 15.15 -1.97 -29.47
CA PRO A 335 15.22 -0.55 -29.78
C PRO A 335 14.98 0.31 -28.52
N TYR A 336 15.26 1.61 -28.62
CA TYR A 336 15.06 2.61 -27.55
C TYR A 336 15.84 2.36 -26.26
N ASP A 337 16.99 1.66 -26.33
CA ASP A 337 17.78 1.25 -25.16
C ASP A 337 16.96 0.48 -24.10
N GLY A 338 15.90 -0.22 -24.54
CA GLY A 338 14.99 -0.95 -23.68
C GLY A 338 13.88 -0.11 -23.03
N ASN A 339 13.79 1.18 -23.35
CA ASN A 339 12.65 2.02 -22.95
C ASN A 339 11.38 1.65 -23.71
N ARG A 340 10.25 1.97 -23.08
CA ARG A 340 8.92 1.67 -23.63
C ARG A 340 8.67 2.56 -24.85
N PRO A 341 8.26 1.98 -26.00
CA PRO A 341 7.98 2.78 -27.19
C PRO A 341 6.71 3.61 -27.02
N ASP A 342 6.67 4.77 -27.66
CA ASP A 342 5.50 5.67 -27.71
C ASP A 342 4.27 4.97 -28.34
N GLU A 343 3.10 5.60 -28.21
CA GLU A 343 1.82 5.08 -28.74
C GLU A 343 1.93 4.70 -30.23
N ASP A 344 2.61 5.51 -31.04
CA ASP A 344 2.89 5.25 -32.46
C ASP A 344 4.22 4.49 -32.68
N CYS A 345 4.30 3.26 -32.17
CA CYS A 345 5.46 2.41 -32.39
C CYS A 345 5.54 1.94 -33.87
N LEU A 346 6.29 2.66 -34.71
CA LEU A 346 6.50 2.36 -36.13
C LEU A 346 7.18 0.99 -36.38
N GLU A 347 7.98 0.54 -35.42
CA GLU A 347 8.73 -0.73 -35.47
C GLU A 347 7.91 -1.93 -34.97
N CYS A 348 6.75 -1.68 -34.39
CA CYS A 348 5.86 -2.71 -33.87
C CYS A 348 4.90 -3.23 -34.96
N ARG A 349 4.43 -4.46 -34.79
CA ARG A 349 3.37 -5.05 -35.61
C ARG A 349 2.05 -4.37 -35.28
N LYS A 350 1.18 -4.22 -36.29
CA LYS A 350 -0.16 -3.62 -36.12
C LYS A 350 -1.13 -4.53 -35.35
N LYS A 351 -0.95 -5.85 -35.39
CA LYS A 351 -1.77 -6.80 -34.63
C LYS A 351 -1.27 -6.85 -33.19
N THR A 352 -2.16 -6.59 -32.24
CA THR A 352 -1.91 -6.72 -30.80
C THR A 352 -1.76 -8.17 -30.40
N PHE A 353 -0.99 -8.40 -29.34
CA PHE A 353 -0.81 -9.73 -28.76
C PHE A 353 -2.11 -10.21 -28.10
N GLU A 354 -2.56 -11.43 -28.41
CA GLU A 354 -3.87 -11.95 -27.98
C GLU A 354 -3.99 -12.15 -26.47
N HIS A 355 -2.87 -12.39 -25.75
CA HIS A 355 -2.86 -12.47 -24.28
C HIS A 355 -2.46 -11.15 -23.60
N ALA A 356 -2.44 -10.04 -24.35
CA ALA A 356 -2.24 -8.71 -23.79
C ALA A 356 -3.33 -8.38 -22.76
N GLY A 357 -2.97 -7.61 -21.75
CA GLY A 357 -3.90 -7.26 -20.70
C GLY A 357 -3.33 -6.26 -19.71
N ASN A 358 -4.19 -5.45 -19.10
CA ASN A 358 -3.82 -4.56 -18.01
C ASN A 358 -4.90 -4.62 -16.93
N SER A 359 -4.51 -5.07 -15.75
CA SER A 359 -5.37 -5.17 -14.57
C SER A 359 -4.79 -4.39 -13.41
N SER A 360 -5.66 -3.66 -12.73
CA SER A 360 -5.35 -2.85 -11.54
C SER A 360 -6.20 -3.33 -10.37
N PHE A 361 -5.71 -3.20 -9.13
CA PHE A 361 -6.30 -3.88 -7.98
C PHE A 361 -6.52 -2.94 -6.81
N PHE A 362 -7.73 -2.96 -6.23
CA PHE A 362 -8.08 -2.21 -5.02
C PHE A 362 -8.02 -3.08 -3.77
N LYS A 363 -8.29 -4.38 -3.93
CA LYS A 363 -8.14 -5.38 -2.87
C LYS A 363 -7.61 -6.67 -3.46
N ILE A 364 -6.80 -7.38 -2.68
CA ILE A 364 -6.22 -8.67 -3.08
C ILE A 364 -6.63 -9.75 -2.10
N ARG A 365 -6.95 -10.94 -2.60
CA ARG A 365 -7.42 -12.03 -1.76
C ARG A 365 -6.26 -12.69 -1.02
N ILE A 366 -6.45 -13.01 0.25
CA ILE A 366 -5.44 -13.65 1.09
C ILE A 366 -5.98 -14.91 1.75
N ASN A 367 -5.12 -15.93 1.88
CA ASN A 367 -5.31 -17.01 2.82
C ASN A 367 -4.61 -16.66 4.14
N LEU A 368 -5.37 -16.50 5.22
CA LEU A 368 -4.82 -16.11 6.54
C LEU A 368 -4.07 -17.23 7.25
N GLU A 369 -4.31 -18.50 6.91
CA GLU A 369 -3.61 -19.64 7.51
C GLU A 369 -2.17 -19.75 6.99
N THR A 370 -1.98 -19.50 5.69
CA THR A 370 -0.68 -19.60 5.01
C THR A 370 0.00 -18.26 4.79
N LEU A 371 -0.71 -17.15 5.00
CA LEU A 371 -0.32 -15.78 4.62
C LEU A 371 0.11 -15.68 3.16
N THR A 372 -0.64 -16.32 2.27
CA THR A 372 -0.38 -16.29 0.81
C THR A 372 -1.50 -15.57 0.07
N VAL A 373 -1.14 -14.77 -0.91
CA VAL A 373 -2.08 -14.05 -1.77
C VAL A 373 -2.55 -14.96 -2.89
N ILE A 374 -3.86 -15.00 -3.13
CA ILE A 374 -4.47 -15.71 -4.26
C ILE A 374 -4.48 -14.75 -5.45
N THR A 375 -3.40 -14.79 -6.25
CA THR A 375 -3.14 -13.84 -7.34
C THR A 375 -4.15 -13.88 -8.48
N THR A 376 -4.84 -15.01 -8.64
CA THR A 376 -5.85 -15.23 -9.69
C THR A 376 -7.23 -14.68 -9.34
N ASP A 377 -7.46 -14.27 -8.08
CA ASP A 377 -8.75 -13.72 -7.67
C ASP A 377 -8.85 -12.24 -8.09
N THR A 378 -9.72 -11.97 -9.05
CA THR A 378 -9.89 -10.64 -9.68
C THR A 378 -11.15 -9.93 -9.20
N THR A 379 -11.79 -10.39 -8.11
CA THR A 379 -13.08 -9.86 -7.62
C THR A 379 -13.06 -8.35 -7.39
N PHE A 380 -11.93 -7.81 -6.89
CA PHE A 380 -11.71 -6.37 -6.67
C PHE A 380 -10.64 -5.79 -7.60
N GLY A 381 -10.44 -6.43 -8.75
CA GLY A 381 -9.60 -5.94 -9.83
C GLY A 381 -10.43 -5.24 -10.90
N LYS A 382 -9.84 -4.25 -11.56
CA LYS A 382 -10.38 -3.59 -12.76
C LYS A 382 -9.43 -3.81 -13.93
N THR A 383 -9.93 -4.45 -14.98
CA THR A 383 -9.21 -4.62 -16.24
C THR A 383 -9.49 -3.42 -17.14
N HIS A 384 -8.43 -2.71 -17.53
CA HIS A 384 -8.54 -1.52 -18.38
C HIS A 384 -8.50 -1.86 -19.86
N PHE A 385 -7.73 -2.88 -20.24
CA PHE A 385 -7.58 -3.32 -21.62
C PHE A 385 -7.26 -4.82 -21.68
N GLY A 386 -7.72 -5.49 -22.74
CA GLY A 386 -7.38 -6.88 -23.04
C GLY A 386 -7.89 -7.89 -22.01
N ASN A 387 -7.06 -8.88 -21.70
CA ASN A 387 -7.37 -9.95 -20.76
C ASN A 387 -7.09 -9.53 -19.32
N SER A 388 -7.75 -10.21 -18.37
CA SER A 388 -7.44 -10.05 -16.96
C SER A 388 -6.07 -10.65 -16.65
N VAL A 389 -5.15 -9.84 -16.15
CA VAL A 389 -3.80 -10.28 -15.75
C VAL A 389 -3.79 -10.55 -14.25
N PRO A 390 -3.36 -11.74 -13.78
CA PRO A 390 -3.29 -12.04 -12.35
C PRO A 390 -2.37 -11.06 -11.60
N TYR A 391 -2.65 -10.84 -10.32
CA TYR A 391 -1.84 -9.95 -9.48
C TYR A 391 -0.39 -10.42 -9.41
N ALA A 392 0.55 -9.48 -9.27
CA ALA A 392 1.99 -9.74 -9.23
C ALA A 392 2.58 -10.48 -10.44
N THR A 393 1.86 -10.48 -11.57
CA THR A 393 2.27 -11.13 -12.82
C THR A 393 2.56 -10.09 -13.88
N GLY A 394 3.58 -10.32 -14.70
CA GLY A 394 3.88 -9.46 -15.83
C GLY A 394 4.55 -10.23 -16.96
N GLY A 395 4.47 -9.68 -18.17
CA GLY A 395 5.20 -10.25 -19.31
C GLY A 395 4.87 -9.58 -20.62
N ASP A 396 5.45 -10.12 -21.69
CA ASP A 396 5.27 -9.60 -23.04
C ASP A 396 5.72 -10.60 -24.12
N CYS A 397 5.38 -10.28 -25.36
CA CYS A 397 5.91 -10.91 -26.58
C CYS A 397 6.75 -9.93 -27.41
N TYR A 398 7.45 -8.99 -26.78
CA TYR A 398 8.02 -7.82 -27.43
C TYR A 398 9.25 -8.16 -28.27
N SER A 399 10.23 -8.84 -27.68
CA SER A 399 11.55 -9.11 -28.28
C SER A 399 12.18 -10.39 -27.72
N SER A 400 12.94 -11.13 -28.54
CA SER A 400 13.77 -12.27 -28.13
C SER A 400 15.15 -11.89 -27.62
N SER A 401 15.48 -10.61 -27.65
CA SER A 401 16.60 -10.02 -26.91
C SER A 401 16.18 -9.71 -25.47
N ASN A 402 17.14 -9.49 -24.56
CA ASN A 402 16.90 -9.19 -23.14
C ASN A 402 16.24 -7.81 -22.94
N CYS A 403 14.98 -7.68 -23.33
CA CYS A 403 14.25 -6.42 -23.51
C CYS A 403 12.79 -6.52 -23.01
N PRO A 404 12.58 -6.85 -21.73
CA PRO A 404 11.24 -7.03 -21.19
C PRO A 404 10.51 -5.68 -21.04
N GLN A 405 9.24 -5.65 -21.43
CA GLN A 405 8.33 -4.51 -21.42
C GLN A 405 7.13 -4.68 -20.49
N GLY A 406 6.72 -5.92 -20.20
CA GLY A 406 5.64 -6.19 -19.24
C GLY A 406 5.98 -5.71 -17.84
N ARG A 407 4.99 -5.22 -17.09
CA ARG A 407 5.22 -4.61 -15.77
C ARG A 407 4.21 -5.07 -14.74
N PHE A 408 4.64 -5.10 -13.49
CA PHE A 408 3.73 -5.19 -12.36
C PHE A 408 4.25 -4.36 -11.19
N SER A 409 3.34 -3.91 -10.35
CA SER A 409 3.62 -3.19 -9.12
C SER A 409 2.79 -3.74 -7.98
N ILE A 410 3.44 -3.95 -6.84
CA ILE A 410 2.85 -4.37 -5.57
C ILE A 410 3.22 -3.29 -4.57
N ASN A 411 2.22 -2.65 -3.98
CA ASN A 411 2.44 -1.62 -2.97
C ASN A 411 1.54 -1.89 -1.76
N LEU A 412 2.15 -2.50 -0.74
CA LEU A 412 1.51 -2.90 0.52
C LEU A 412 1.72 -1.88 1.64
N VAL A 413 2.18 -0.66 1.33
CA VAL A 413 2.39 0.38 2.34
C VAL A 413 1.11 0.66 3.12
N ASP A 414 1.26 0.82 4.44
CA ASP A 414 0.19 1.02 5.42
C ASP A 414 -0.80 -0.16 5.62
N THR A 415 -0.66 -1.27 4.88
CA THR A 415 -1.49 -2.47 5.06
C THR A 415 -1.09 -3.30 6.28
N GLY A 416 0.17 -3.22 6.71
CA GLY A 416 0.74 -4.04 7.79
C GLY A 416 1.43 -5.32 7.31
N PHE A 417 1.48 -5.54 6.00
CA PHE A 417 2.14 -6.68 5.37
C PHE A 417 3.37 -6.25 4.55
N THR A 418 4.33 -7.16 4.43
CA THR A 418 5.44 -7.09 3.48
C THR A 418 5.46 -8.35 2.64
N VAL A 419 6.01 -8.28 1.43
CA VAL A 419 6.23 -9.48 0.63
C VAL A 419 7.43 -10.24 1.21
N SER A 420 7.19 -11.49 1.58
CA SER A 420 8.20 -12.32 2.23
C SER A 420 9.45 -12.48 1.38
N THR A 421 10.61 -12.62 2.02
CA THR A 421 11.88 -12.94 1.35
C THR A 421 11.82 -14.29 0.64
N ASN A 422 10.96 -15.20 1.10
CA ASN A 422 10.76 -16.51 0.49
C ASN A 422 9.94 -16.47 -0.81
N THR A 423 9.31 -15.34 -1.12
CA THR A 423 8.59 -15.16 -2.38
C THR A 423 9.57 -14.93 -3.51
N THR A 424 9.54 -15.81 -4.51
CA THR A 424 10.32 -15.68 -5.74
C THR A 424 9.39 -15.65 -6.96
N TRP A 425 9.88 -15.10 -8.06
CA TRP A 425 9.17 -15.11 -9.34
C TRP A 425 9.86 -16.06 -10.29
N THR A 426 9.05 -16.93 -10.89
CA THR A 426 9.51 -17.90 -11.88
C THR A 426 9.24 -17.38 -13.28
N LEU A 427 10.21 -17.52 -14.16
CA LEU A 427 10.07 -17.21 -15.58
C LEU A 427 9.46 -18.40 -16.33
N GLN A 428 8.48 -18.11 -17.18
CA GLN A 428 7.85 -19.05 -18.09
C GLN A 428 8.00 -18.52 -19.53
N GLY A 429 8.31 -19.40 -20.48
CA GLY A 429 8.51 -19.03 -21.89
C GLY A 429 9.98 -19.03 -22.33
N ASN A 430 10.20 -18.93 -23.64
CA ASN A 430 11.52 -19.03 -24.24
C ASN A 430 12.21 -17.66 -24.29
N ARG A 431 13.49 -17.60 -23.87
CA ARG A 431 14.27 -16.33 -23.75
C ARG A 431 13.55 -15.25 -22.94
N ALA A 432 12.83 -15.65 -21.91
CA ALA A 432 12.18 -14.75 -20.98
C ALA A 432 13.22 -14.17 -20.01
N SER A 433 13.00 -12.92 -19.60
CA SER A 433 13.86 -12.17 -18.69
C SER A 433 13.02 -11.40 -17.69
N GLN A 434 13.55 -11.20 -16.48
CA GLN A 434 12.90 -10.41 -15.44
C GLN A 434 13.91 -9.54 -14.70
N ARG A 435 13.42 -8.41 -14.21
CA ARG A 435 14.10 -7.56 -13.24
C ARG A 435 13.07 -7.18 -12.17
N ILE A 436 13.37 -7.51 -10.93
CA ILE A 436 12.46 -7.31 -9.81
C ILE A 436 13.19 -6.53 -8.74
N TRP A 437 12.60 -5.41 -8.34
CA TRP A 437 13.11 -4.54 -7.29
C TRP A 437 12.26 -4.71 -6.04
N ARG A 438 12.92 -5.02 -4.93
CA ARG A 438 12.35 -5.00 -3.59
C ARG A 438 12.73 -3.69 -2.93
N LEU A 439 11.74 -2.87 -2.60
CA LEU A 439 11.91 -1.54 -2.03
C LEU A 439 11.22 -1.49 -0.65
N ARG A 440 11.74 -0.64 0.25
CA ARG A 440 11.23 -0.49 1.64
C ARG A 440 11.03 -1.84 2.34
N ASP A 441 12.08 -2.66 2.40
CA ASP A 441 12.07 -3.98 3.06
C ASP A 441 10.95 -4.92 2.60
N GLY A 442 10.57 -4.83 1.31
CA GLY A 442 9.55 -5.69 0.71
C GLY A 442 8.11 -5.18 0.84
N GLN A 443 7.90 -3.95 1.33
CA GLN A 443 6.58 -3.29 1.26
C GLN A 443 6.19 -2.92 -0.18
N ILE A 444 7.18 -2.64 -1.03
CA ILE A 444 6.98 -2.28 -2.43
C ILE A 444 7.78 -3.24 -3.30
N ILE A 445 7.13 -3.86 -4.27
CA ILE A 445 7.76 -4.69 -5.30
C ILE A 445 7.42 -4.09 -6.66
N ARG A 446 8.44 -3.84 -7.48
CA ARG A 446 8.25 -3.48 -8.87
C ARG A 446 8.94 -4.52 -9.74
N GLY A 447 8.25 -4.99 -10.76
CA GLY A 447 8.78 -5.98 -11.68
C GLY A 447 8.65 -5.53 -13.12
N VAL A 448 9.69 -5.76 -13.89
CA VAL A 448 9.67 -5.69 -15.36
C VAL A 448 10.01 -7.07 -15.89
N CYS A 449 9.19 -7.57 -16.81
CA CYS A 449 9.22 -8.96 -17.19
C CYS A 449 8.74 -9.19 -18.61
N GLY A 450 9.30 -10.20 -19.27
CA GLY A 450 8.87 -10.68 -20.57
C GLY A 450 10.03 -11.03 -21.50
N GLY A 451 9.87 -10.86 -22.80
CA GLY A 451 10.80 -11.35 -23.82
C GLY A 451 10.07 -11.96 -25.02
N TYR A 452 10.51 -13.14 -25.48
CA TYR A 452 9.86 -13.81 -26.62
C TYR A 452 8.65 -14.62 -26.16
N CYS A 453 7.59 -13.91 -25.79
CA CYS A 453 6.40 -14.45 -25.15
C CYS A 453 6.71 -15.04 -23.77
N GLY A 454 7.46 -14.25 -22.99
CA GLY A 454 7.84 -14.57 -21.63
C GLY A 454 6.83 -14.02 -20.63
N VAL A 455 6.62 -14.76 -19.55
CA VAL A 455 5.81 -14.35 -18.39
C VAL A 455 6.62 -14.60 -17.14
N CYS A 456 6.45 -13.76 -16.12
CA CYS A 456 6.79 -14.14 -14.76
C CYS A 456 5.63 -13.91 -13.82
N SER A 457 5.51 -14.87 -12.91
CA SER A 457 4.53 -14.91 -11.85
C SER A 457 5.20 -15.45 -10.59
N PRO A 458 4.60 -15.25 -9.40
CA PRO A 458 5.08 -15.85 -8.17
C PRO A 458 5.19 -17.37 -8.30
N ASP A 459 6.21 -17.95 -7.66
CA ASP A 459 6.49 -19.39 -7.72
C ASP A 459 5.23 -20.23 -7.43
N PRO A 460 4.86 -21.21 -8.28
CA PRO A 460 3.63 -21.97 -8.11
C PRO A 460 3.53 -22.77 -6.81
N LYS A 461 4.67 -23.15 -6.21
CA LYS A 461 4.72 -23.93 -4.96
C LYS A 461 4.60 -23.03 -3.73
N ASN A 462 5.32 -21.90 -3.73
CA ASN A 462 5.37 -21.00 -2.58
C ASN A 462 4.31 -19.89 -2.62
N GLY A 463 3.84 -19.54 -3.83
CA GLY A 463 2.93 -18.44 -4.09
C GLY A 463 3.51 -17.07 -3.73
N LEU A 464 2.64 -16.06 -3.72
CA LEU A 464 2.96 -14.73 -3.20
C LEU A 464 2.77 -14.73 -1.69
N LYS A 465 3.82 -15.11 -0.95
CA LYS A 465 3.81 -15.15 0.52
C LYS A 465 4.09 -13.77 1.12
N LEU A 466 3.37 -13.45 2.18
CA LEU A 466 3.51 -12.22 2.95
C LEU A 466 4.05 -12.50 4.35
N ASP A 467 4.77 -11.52 4.89
CA ASP A 467 5.18 -11.46 6.29
C ASP A 467 4.47 -10.28 6.98
N LEU A 468 4.32 -10.36 8.30
CA LEU A 468 3.77 -9.27 9.10
C LEU A 468 4.87 -8.23 9.37
N LEU A 469 4.55 -6.96 9.13
CA LEU A 469 5.45 -5.84 9.42
C LEU A 469 5.57 -5.66 10.94
N ARG A 470 6.70 -6.10 11.50
CA ARG A 470 7.04 -6.00 12.92
C ARG A 470 6.98 -4.57 13.45
#